data_AF-A0A1B8CTS2-F1
#
_entry.id   AF-A0A1B8CTS2-F1
#
_cell.length_a   1.000
_cell.length_b   1.000
_cell.length_c   1.000
_cell.angle_alpha   90.00
_cell.angle_beta   90.00
_cell.angle_gamma   90.00
#
_symmetry.space_group_name_H-M   'P 1'
#
loop_
_entity.id
_entity.type
_entity.pdbx_description
1 polymer ?
#
loop_
_entity_poly.entity_id
_entity_poly.type
_entity_poly.pdbx_seq_one_letter_code
_entity_poly.pdbx_strand_id
1 'polypeptide(L)'
;MARRAAIAAVLASAASLVAAASVGTEPCAIVRNLYLRGDAIPAATGLACLSSVPFDADVGVATVQNFQKLSEFHSTLGDIKNPGKGYANAPVDIIGLLDQLIVDIKAGKYTNQYQFEEQMALITGLSFDGHYTFLGNTFYSSLDWYRGGTVNGAYEGSLISVSADGKSLPQVYFATDLTNPDASPIVSIDGQTVVDYLTKESKHQLFHDADARWNVLFARQQSDSVGSFVMPWFYPGSNFTATMANGKTKTIQCYAAIPKALKEEWSQVIDGKSFYSTFVTPKTASTSSTSSSSSRSLKKRYVEKRLVPPNYPQPVIQHAEKEVELGAFFLGGFGLNQVAVLSMNTFDPVASGDSVEFQALIQKFLKYAKSKGRTKMVIDVSSNGGGSLFLGYDTFKQFFPSKEPDIGARMRYSTALDIIGTAFGTITLSDAATGSFDNNGLTPADMYLSPIHYTNSVDADELAMASWADMKGPVIINSAPYTQIMHYNFSNPYLYQGDTIESVSGYGPLADLPAQPYAAEDIILLHDGYCASTWAVVTDLVRRLGGRALSS
;
A
#
# COMPACT_ATOMS: atom_id res chain seq x y z
N MET A 1 -11.38 24.97 1.38
CA MET A 1 -10.82 26.09 0.60
C MET A 1 -9.28 26.14 0.55
N ALA A 2 -8.55 25.45 1.42
CA ALA A 2 -7.07 25.43 1.41
C ALA A 2 -6.39 24.60 0.29
N ARG A 3 -7.09 23.66 -0.39
CA ARG A 3 -6.53 22.90 -1.54
C ARG A 3 -6.69 23.58 -2.92
N ARG A 4 -7.63 24.53 -3.08
CA ARG A 4 -7.67 25.37 -4.31
C ARG A 4 -6.51 26.37 -4.35
N ALA A 5 -6.01 26.78 -3.18
CA ALA A 5 -4.81 27.60 -3.05
C ALA A 5 -3.51 26.78 -3.18
N ALA A 6 -3.51 25.48 -2.84
CA ALA A 6 -2.32 24.63 -2.94
C ALA A 6 -1.93 24.28 -4.39
N ILE A 7 -2.91 24.13 -5.30
CA ILE A 7 -2.62 23.90 -6.73
C ILE A 7 -2.07 25.18 -7.40
N ALA A 8 -2.44 26.37 -6.90
CA ALA A 8 -1.90 27.65 -7.38
C ALA A 8 -0.57 28.04 -6.71
N ALA A 9 -0.32 27.63 -5.47
CA ALA A 9 0.89 27.99 -4.71
C ALA A 9 2.10 27.08 -4.99
N VAL A 10 1.91 25.88 -5.55
CA VAL A 10 3.02 25.01 -5.98
C VAL A 10 3.72 25.53 -7.25
N LEU A 11 3.03 26.35 -8.06
CA LEU A 11 3.63 26.99 -9.25
C LEU A 11 4.56 28.17 -8.91
N ALA A 12 4.54 28.70 -7.69
CA ALA A 12 5.37 29.83 -7.27
C ALA A 12 6.60 29.46 -6.43
N SER A 13 6.66 28.23 -5.90
CA SER A 13 7.74 27.79 -4.99
C SER A 13 8.96 27.18 -5.70
N ALA A 14 8.88 26.88 -7.00
CA ALA A 14 9.99 26.33 -7.77
C ALA A 14 10.89 27.41 -8.42
N ALA A 15 10.46 28.68 -8.41
CA ALA A 15 11.13 29.76 -9.16
C ALA A 15 12.20 30.53 -8.36
N SER A 16 12.54 30.11 -7.13
CA SER A 16 13.49 30.87 -6.29
C SER A 16 14.40 29.99 -5.47
N LEU A 17 15.08 29.03 -6.11
CA LEU A 17 16.29 28.39 -5.59
C LEU A 17 17.23 27.89 -6.71
N VAL A 18 17.19 28.53 -7.89
CA VAL A 18 18.29 28.44 -8.87
C VAL A 18 19.41 29.38 -8.40
N ALA A 19 20.01 29.04 -7.26
CA ALA A 19 21.26 29.66 -6.84
C ALA A 19 22.38 29.02 -7.65
N ALA A 20 22.72 29.69 -8.75
CA ALA A 20 24.01 29.65 -9.44
C ALA A 20 24.82 28.35 -9.30
N ALA A 21 24.44 27.32 -10.06
CA ALA A 21 25.44 26.35 -10.49
C ALA A 21 26.35 27.05 -11.50
N SER A 22 27.60 27.29 -11.09
CA SER A 22 28.71 27.61 -11.99
C SER A 22 28.66 26.73 -13.24
N VAL A 23 29.12 27.24 -14.38
CA VAL A 23 29.41 26.45 -15.59
C VAL A 23 30.24 25.21 -15.19
N GLY A 24 29.60 24.07 -14.97
CA GLY A 24 30.26 22.96 -14.27
C GLY A 24 29.32 21.78 -14.01
N THR A 25 29.53 20.72 -14.80
CA THR A 25 29.04 19.33 -14.65
C THR A 25 27.53 19.11 -14.53
N GLU A 26 26.99 18.25 -15.39
CA GLU A 26 25.57 17.92 -15.42
C GLU A 26 25.11 17.22 -14.12
N PRO A 27 23.95 17.60 -13.52
CA PRO A 27 23.52 17.09 -12.20
C PRO A 27 23.36 15.57 -12.07
N CYS A 28 22.83 14.89 -13.07
CA CYS A 28 22.75 13.42 -13.10
C CYS A 28 24.12 12.75 -13.19
N ALA A 29 25.09 13.36 -13.88
CA ALA A 29 26.47 12.88 -13.82
C ALA A 29 27.03 12.92 -12.39
N ILE A 30 26.70 13.98 -11.62
CA ILE A 30 27.12 14.12 -10.22
C ILE A 30 26.48 13.01 -9.38
N VAL A 31 25.16 12.78 -9.51
CA VAL A 31 24.44 11.70 -8.82
C VAL A 31 25.08 10.34 -9.10
N ARG A 32 25.30 10.01 -10.38
CA ARG A 32 25.98 8.76 -10.77
C ARG A 32 27.36 8.64 -10.14
N ASN A 33 28.17 9.69 -10.22
CA ASN A 33 29.55 9.64 -9.74
C ASN A 33 29.61 9.47 -8.21
N LEU A 34 28.72 10.13 -7.46
CA LEU A 34 28.60 9.94 -6.00
C LEU A 34 28.24 8.48 -5.69
N TYR A 35 27.24 7.93 -6.37
CA TYR A 35 26.83 6.54 -6.20
C TYR A 35 27.93 5.54 -6.51
N LEU A 36 28.67 5.71 -7.61
CA LEU A 36 29.78 4.83 -7.99
C LEU A 36 30.94 4.86 -6.99
N ARG A 37 31.14 5.97 -6.27
CA ARG A 37 32.14 6.09 -5.20
C ARG A 37 31.63 5.58 -3.85
N GLY A 38 30.33 5.29 -3.71
CA GLY A 38 29.71 4.95 -2.43
C GLY A 38 29.49 6.16 -1.52
N ASP A 39 29.52 7.37 -2.09
CA ASP A 39 29.27 8.61 -1.34
C ASP A 39 27.76 8.83 -1.16
N ALA A 40 27.39 9.49 -0.06
CA ALA A 40 26.01 9.93 0.15
C ALA A 40 25.61 10.96 -0.93
N ILE A 41 24.38 10.83 -1.44
CA ILE A 41 23.82 11.74 -2.45
C ILE A 41 22.94 12.74 -1.72
N PRO A 42 23.29 14.04 -1.64
CA PRO A 42 22.41 15.04 -1.05
C PRO A 42 21.07 15.08 -1.79
N ALA A 43 19.95 15.22 -1.07
CA ALA A 43 18.63 15.20 -1.68
C ALA A 43 18.49 16.30 -2.77
N ALA A 44 19.03 17.49 -2.52
CA ALA A 44 19.03 18.59 -3.49
C ALA A 44 19.76 18.23 -4.80
N THR A 45 20.86 17.47 -4.72
CA THR A 45 21.59 16.97 -5.89
C THR A 45 20.75 15.95 -6.66
N GLY A 46 20.06 15.06 -5.94
CA GLY A 46 19.09 14.14 -6.53
C GLY A 46 17.97 14.88 -7.28
N LEU A 47 17.34 15.87 -6.64
CA LEU A 47 16.28 16.67 -7.28
C LEU A 47 16.80 17.43 -8.50
N ALA A 48 18.02 17.98 -8.43
CA ALA A 48 18.63 18.68 -9.57
C ALA A 48 18.83 17.76 -10.78
N CYS A 49 19.19 16.50 -10.58
CA CYS A 49 19.20 15.48 -11.64
C CYS A 49 17.80 15.23 -12.20
N LEU A 50 16.82 14.93 -11.34
CA LEU A 50 15.45 14.65 -11.80
C LEU A 50 14.83 15.84 -12.56
N SER A 51 15.18 17.07 -12.15
CA SER A 51 14.75 18.31 -12.80
C SER A 51 15.48 18.62 -14.10
N SER A 52 16.64 18.00 -14.38
CA SER A 52 17.35 18.15 -15.65
C SER A 52 16.82 17.21 -16.75
N VAL A 53 15.97 16.25 -16.39
CA VAL A 53 15.35 15.30 -17.32
C VAL A 53 14.34 16.04 -18.22
N PRO A 54 14.53 16.03 -19.55
CA PRO A 54 13.64 16.73 -20.47
C PRO A 54 12.22 16.15 -20.42
N PHE A 55 11.24 17.01 -20.67
CA PHE A 55 9.83 16.63 -20.81
C PHE A 55 9.40 16.69 -22.27
N ASP A 56 8.75 15.63 -22.74
CA ASP A 56 8.08 15.60 -24.04
C ASP A 56 6.58 15.75 -23.82
N ALA A 57 6.02 16.87 -24.28
CA ALA A 57 4.62 17.23 -24.05
C ALA A 57 3.64 16.28 -24.74
N ASP A 58 3.97 15.79 -25.94
CA ASP A 58 3.09 14.89 -26.70
C ASP A 58 3.04 13.51 -26.02
N VAL A 59 4.21 13.02 -25.57
CA VAL A 59 4.28 11.80 -24.75
C VAL A 59 3.55 11.99 -23.43
N GLY A 60 3.69 13.14 -22.76
CA GLY A 60 2.97 13.46 -21.53
C GLY A 60 1.45 13.40 -21.71
N VAL A 61 0.92 14.03 -22.76
CA VAL A 61 -0.52 13.96 -23.10
C VAL A 61 -0.95 12.51 -23.34
N ALA A 62 -0.19 11.74 -24.12
CA ALA A 62 -0.50 10.35 -24.39
C ALA A 62 -0.50 9.50 -23.11
N THR A 63 0.45 9.73 -22.20
CA THR A 63 0.50 9.05 -20.90
C THR A 63 -0.75 9.34 -20.07
N VAL A 64 -1.17 10.60 -19.95
CA VAL A 64 -2.39 10.94 -19.19
C VAL A 64 -3.62 10.28 -19.80
N GLN A 65 -3.78 10.36 -21.13
CA GLN A 65 -4.91 9.74 -21.83
C GLN A 65 -4.97 8.23 -21.66
N ASN A 66 -3.82 7.54 -21.69
CA ASN A 66 -3.77 6.10 -21.47
C ASN A 66 -4.02 5.75 -19.99
N PHE A 67 -3.54 6.57 -19.06
CA PHE A 67 -3.85 6.39 -17.64
C PHE A 67 -5.34 6.61 -17.33
N GLN A 68 -6.01 7.55 -18.02
CA GLN A 68 -7.47 7.70 -17.92
C GLN A 68 -8.20 6.43 -18.34
N LYS A 69 -7.77 5.76 -19.41
CA LYS A 69 -8.36 4.46 -19.82
C LYS A 69 -8.18 3.38 -18.74
N LEU A 70 -7.00 3.32 -18.11
CA LEU A 70 -6.76 2.39 -17.00
C LEU A 70 -7.60 2.74 -15.77
N SER A 71 -7.82 4.03 -15.52
CA SER A 71 -8.63 4.53 -14.42
C SER A 71 -10.10 4.10 -14.53
N GLU A 72 -10.57 3.72 -15.72
CA GLU A 72 -11.93 3.20 -15.89
C GLU A 72 -12.20 1.90 -15.10
N PHE A 73 -11.16 1.18 -14.70
CA PHE A 73 -11.24 -0.02 -13.85
C PHE A 73 -11.18 0.30 -12.34
N HIS A 74 -10.95 1.56 -11.96
CA HIS A 74 -10.92 1.96 -10.56
C HIS A 74 -12.34 2.20 -10.04
N SER A 75 -12.81 1.28 -9.20
CA SER A 75 -14.23 1.19 -8.89
C SER A 75 -14.78 2.35 -8.04
N THR A 76 -13.94 2.97 -7.21
CA THR A 76 -14.34 4.00 -6.25
C THR A 76 -14.35 5.42 -6.83
N LEU A 77 -14.04 5.63 -8.12
CA LEU A 77 -14.00 6.97 -8.73
C LEU A 77 -15.31 7.76 -8.56
N GLY A 78 -16.46 7.08 -8.70
CA GLY A 78 -17.78 7.69 -8.50
C GLY A 78 -18.00 8.13 -7.07
N ASP A 79 -17.66 7.26 -6.12
CA ASP A 79 -17.81 7.50 -4.68
C ASP A 79 -16.84 8.58 -4.18
N ILE A 80 -15.60 8.64 -4.69
CA ILE A 80 -14.62 9.69 -4.33
C ILE A 80 -15.07 11.05 -4.87
N LYS A 81 -15.72 11.09 -6.04
CA LYS A 81 -16.27 12.32 -6.62
C LYS A 81 -17.49 12.83 -5.87
N ASN A 82 -18.37 11.92 -5.44
CA ASN A 82 -19.61 12.25 -4.73
C ASN A 82 -19.71 11.42 -3.43
N PRO A 83 -18.85 11.69 -2.43
CA PRO A 83 -18.82 10.87 -1.24
C PRO A 83 -20.10 11.04 -0.44
N GLY A 84 -20.62 9.92 0.05
CA GLY A 84 -21.75 9.89 0.97
C GLY A 84 -21.47 10.63 2.28
N LYS A 85 -22.50 10.77 3.12
CA LYS A 85 -22.36 11.36 4.46
C LYS A 85 -21.38 10.53 5.30
N GLY A 86 -20.45 11.21 5.98
CA GLY A 86 -19.51 10.57 6.90
C GLY A 86 -18.14 10.22 6.30
N TYR A 87 -17.92 10.40 5.00
CA TYR A 87 -16.57 10.27 4.44
C TYR A 87 -15.68 11.44 4.90
N ALA A 88 -14.54 11.13 5.50
CA ALA A 88 -13.66 12.11 6.12
C ALA A 88 -12.88 12.97 5.11
N ASN A 89 -12.70 12.48 3.87
CA ASN A 89 -11.94 13.19 2.85
C ASN A 89 -12.86 14.07 1.97
N ALA A 90 -12.28 15.12 1.39
CA ALA A 90 -13.02 16.00 0.50
C ALA A 90 -13.42 15.28 -0.80
N PRO A 91 -14.58 15.63 -1.41
CA PRO A 91 -14.93 15.18 -2.75
C PRO A 91 -13.86 15.57 -3.79
N VAL A 92 -13.50 14.65 -4.67
CA VAL A 92 -12.49 14.90 -5.73
C VAL A 92 -12.91 14.28 -7.05
N ASP A 93 -12.91 15.09 -8.12
CA ASP A 93 -13.06 14.62 -9.49
C ASP A 93 -11.68 14.32 -10.10
N ILE A 94 -11.19 13.10 -9.90
CA ILE A 94 -9.84 12.69 -10.37
C ILE A 94 -9.75 12.76 -11.90
N ILE A 95 -10.78 12.28 -12.61
CA ILE A 95 -10.79 12.30 -14.09
C ILE A 95 -10.77 13.74 -14.60
N GLY A 96 -11.56 14.63 -14.00
CA GLY A 96 -11.52 16.06 -14.35
C GLY A 96 -10.18 16.74 -14.05
N LEU A 97 -9.46 16.31 -13.01
CA LEU A 97 -8.10 16.78 -12.73
C LEU A 97 -7.08 16.28 -13.77
N LEU A 98 -7.23 15.05 -14.26
CA LEU A 98 -6.41 14.51 -15.35
C LEU A 98 -6.71 15.24 -16.68
N ASP A 99 -7.96 15.60 -16.95
CA ASP A 99 -8.32 16.44 -18.10
C ASP A 99 -7.65 17.81 -18.03
N GLN A 100 -7.68 18.44 -16.85
CA GLN A 100 -6.99 19.71 -16.62
C GLN A 100 -5.47 19.59 -16.77
N LEU A 101 -4.89 18.46 -16.37
CA LEU A 101 -3.46 18.19 -16.57
C LEU A 101 -3.09 18.17 -18.06
N ILE A 102 -3.92 17.58 -18.93
CA ILE A 102 -3.71 17.62 -20.38
C ILE A 102 -3.69 19.07 -20.91
N VAL A 103 -4.60 19.92 -20.42
CA VAL A 103 -4.63 21.35 -20.78
C VAL A 103 -3.35 22.05 -20.33
N ASP A 104 -2.90 21.77 -19.11
CA ASP A 104 -1.71 22.37 -18.50
C ASP A 104 -0.42 21.96 -19.23
N ILE A 105 -0.34 20.70 -19.69
CA ILE A 105 0.76 20.20 -20.52
C ILE A 105 0.81 20.97 -21.85
N LYS A 106 -0.32 21.10 -22.54
CA LYS A 106 -0.40 21.83 -23.82
C LYS A 106 -0.10 23.31 -23.68
N ALA A 107 -0.36 23.88 -22.51
CA ALA A 107 -0.01 25.26 -22.18
C ALA A 107 1.47 25.45 -21.79
N GLY A 108 2.29 24.38 -21.81
CA GLY A 108 3.72 24.45 -21.50
C GLY A 108 4.03 24.68 -20.02
N LYS A 109 3.13 24.30 -19.09
CA LYS A 109 3.35 24.51 -17.65
C LYS A 109 4.41 23.60 -17.03
N TYR A 110 4.72 22.47 -17.67
CA TYR A 110 5.73 21.52 -17.19
C TYR A 110 7.01 21.69 -17.99
N THR A 111 8.13 21.88 -17.27
CA THR A 111 9.43 22.18 -17.87
C THR A 111 10.39 20.99 -17.86
N ASN A 112 10.10 19.97 -17.04
CA ASN A 112 10.87 18.74 -16.91
C ASN A 112 9.95 17.56 -16.54
N GLN A 113 10.46 16.34 -16.76
CA GLN A 113 9.69 15.11 -16.57
C GLN A 113 9.25 14.92 -15.10
N TYR A 114 10.11 15.29 -14.15
CA TYR A 114 9.82 15.19 -12.71
C TYR A 114 8.57 15.98 -12.31
N GLN A 115 8.44 17.23 -12.75
CA GLN A 115 7.27 18.06 -12.46
C GLN A 115 5.96 17.44 -12.98
N PHE A 116 6.01 16.84 -14.17
CA PHE A 116 4.85 16.16 -14.75
C PHE A 116 4.46 14.90 -13.94
N GLU A 117 5.43 14.04 -13.63
CA GLU A 117 5.17 12.80 -12.90
C GLU A 117 4.78 13.04 -11.43
N GLU A 118 5.37 14.05 -10.79
CA GLU A 118 4.97 14.50 -9.44
C GLU A 118 3.50 14.97 -9.45
N GLN A 119 3.08 15.71 -10.47
CA GLN A 119 1.68 16.13 -10.59
C GLN A 119 0.72 14.94 -10.80
N MET A 120 1.11 13.95 -11.61
CA MET A 120 0.33 12.71 -11.77
C MET A 120 0.18 11.97 -10.44
N ALA A 121 1.26 11.85 -9.66
CA ALA A 121 1.25 11.24 -8.34
C ALA A 121 0.37 12.02 -7.35
N LEU A 122 0.44 13.36 -7.38
CA LEU A 122 -0.41 14.22 -6.55
C LEU A 122 -1.88 14.03 -6.88
N ILE A 123 -2.27 14.00 -8.16
CA ILE A 123 -3.68 13.82 -8.58
C ILE A 123 -4.19 12.44 -8.16
N THR A 124 -3.45 11.37 -8.44
CA THR A 124 -3.85 10.00 -8.11
C THR A 124 -3.90 9.76 -6.61
N GLY A 125 -2.96 10.33 -5.84
CA GLY A 125 -2.93 10.27 -4.38
C GLY A 125 -4.13 10.94 -3.69
N LEU A 126 -4.92 11.76 -4.39
CA LEU A 126 -6.18 12.30 -3.86
C LEU A 126 -7.26 11.25 -3.67
N SER A 127 -7.14 10.08 -4.30
CA SER A 127 -8.01 8.92 -4.06
C SER A 127 -7.86 8.37 -2.64
N PHE A 128 -6.68 8.55 -2.04
CA PHE A 128 -6.26 7.87 -0.81
C PHE A 128 -6.38 6.34 -0.89
N ASP A 129 -6.06 5.79 -2.07
CA ASP A 129 -6.04 4.36 -2.33
C ASP A 129 -4.63 3.92 -2.78
N GLY A 130 -3.99 3.05 -1.99
CA GLY A 130 -2.68 2.47 -2.28
C GLY A 130 -2.62 1.64 -3.57
N HIS A 131 -3.76 1.18 -4.09
CA HIS A 131 -3.88 0.43 -5.34
C HIS A 131 -4.11 1.31 -6.57
N TYR A 132 -4.28 2.63 -6.39
CA TYR A 132 -4.48 3.59 -7.48
C TYR A 132 -3.46 4.73 -7.40
N THR A 133 -2.26 4.45 -7.92
CA THR A 133 -1.12 5.39 -7.88
C THR A 133 -0.43 5.50 -9.23
N PHE A 134 0.18 6.65 -9.48
CA PHE A 134 1.11 6.83 -10.59
C PHE A 134 2.54 6.90 -10.06
N LEU A 135 3.33 5.84 -10.29
CA LEU A 135 4.72 5.72 -9.82
C LEU A 135 5.68 5.93 -10.99
N GLY A 136 5.79 7.19 -11.42
CA GLY A 136 6.67 7.59 -12.51
C GLY A 136 8.16 7.30 -12.24
N ASN A 137 8.95 7.26 -13.31
CA ASN A 137 10.37 6.91 -13.23
C ASN A 137 11.22 8.00 -12.57
N THR A 138 10.94 9.26 -12.87
CA THR A 138 11.56 10.42 -12.21
C THR A 138 10.94 10.73 -10.86
N PHE A 139 9.64 10.47 -10.65
CA PHE A 139 8.99 10.75 -9.37
C PHE A 139 9.35 9.73 -8.29
N TYR A 140 9.20 8.43 -8.57
CA TYR A 140 9.33 7.37 -7.58
C TYR A 140 10.43 6.38 -7.90
N SER A 141 10.49 5.86 -9.14
CA SER A 141 11.19 4.59 -9.39
C SER A 141 12.71 4.67 -9.43
N SER A 142 13.31 5.82 -9.76
CA SER A 142 14.77 5.95 -9.95
C SER A 142 15.57 6.33 -8.70
N LEU A 143 14.98 7.10 -7.79
CA LEU A 143 15.60 7.54 -6.52
C LEU A 143 14.64 7.31 -5.35
N ASP A 144 15.21 7.01 -4.18
CA ASP A 144 14.53 7.02 -2.89
C ASP A 144 14.94 8.25 -2.09
N TRP A 145 13.99 8.86 -1.38
CA TRP A 145 14.25 9.97 -0.46
C TRP A 145 14.36 9.48 0.98
N TYR A 146 15.33 10.04 1.72
CA TYR A 146 15.53 9.77 3.14
C TYR A 146 15.71 11.07 3.93
N ARG A 147 15.06 11.16 5.08
CA ARG A 147 15.28 12.19 6.10
C ARG A 147 16.26 11.65 7.15
N GLY A 148 17.54 11.94 6.97
CA GLY A 148 18.63 11.49 7.84
C GLY A 148 19.36 10.24 7.36
N GLY A 149 20.54 10.00 7.93
CA GLY A 149 21.32 8.79 7.71
C GLY A 149 20.94 7.67 8.68
N THR A 150 21.56 6.50 8.47
CA THR A 150 21.54 5.40 9.45
C THR A 150 22.81 5.44 10.28
N VAL A 151 22.66 5.43 11.61
CA VAL A 151 23.78 5.30 12.55
C VAL A 151 23.46 4.13 13.47
N ASN A 152 24.31 3.09 13.46
CA ASN A 152 24.13 1.87 14.24
C ASN A 152 22.75 1.20 14.07
N GLY A 153 22.19 1.26 12.85
CA GLY A 153 20.88 0.68 12.53
C GLY A 153 19.67 1.55 12.90
N ALA A 154 19.87 2.71 13.54
CA ALA A 154 18.81 3.67 13.83
C ALA A 154 18.80 4.82 12.81
N TYR A 155 17.62 5.29 12.44
CA TYR A 155 17.45 6.41 11.52
C TYR A 155 17.32 7.73 12.29
N GLU A 156 18.22 8.67 12.02
CA GLU A 156 18.33 9.93 12.78
C GLU A 156 17.05 10.78 12.73
N GLY A 157 16.36 10.79 11.58
CA GLY A 157 15.12 11.51 11.38
C GLY A 157 13.86 10.76 11.82
N SER A 158 13.98 9.56 12.38
CA SER A 158 12.83 8.76 12.82
C SER A 158 12.14 9.41 14.01
N LEU A 159 10.81 9.48 13.93
CA LEU A 159 9.95 10.09 14.94
C LEU A 159 9.15 9.02 15.68
N ILE A 160 8.82 9.26 16.94
CA ILE A 160 7.92 8.43 17.72
C ILE A 160 6.93 9.30 18.50
N SER A 161 5.69 8.85 18.62
CA SER A 161 4.62 9.54 19.36
C SER A 161 4.38 8.79 20.68
N VAL A 162 4.59 9.46 21.82
CA VAL A 162 4.58 8.80 23.13
C VAL A 162 3.79 9.61 24.15
N SER A 163 2.89 8.93 24.85
CA SER A 163 2.28 9.43 26.09
C SER A 163 3.06 8.87 27.28
N ALA A 164 3.81 9.72 27.99
CA ALA A 164 4.71 9.29 29.06
C ALA A 164 3.98 8.68 30.28
N ASP A 165 2.72 9.08 30.51
CA ASP A 165 1.86 8.60 31.60
C ASP A 165 0.75 7.65 31.13
N GLY A 166 0.66 7.39 29.82
CA GLY A 166 -0.41 6.63 29.18
C GLY A 166 -1.80 7.27 29.27
N LYS A 167 -1.89 8.57 29.60
CA LYS A 167 -3.15 9.30 29.83
C LYS A 167 -3.19 10.64 29.09
N SER A 168 -2.09 11.37 29.14
CA SER A 168 -1.93 12.65 28.46
C SER A 168 -1.83 12.45 26.95
N LEU A 169 -2.13 13.50 26.18
CA LEU A 169 -1.95 13.46 24.73
C LEU A 169 -0.50 13.09 24.38
N PRO A 170 -0.27 12.16 23.44
CA PRO A 170 1.06 11.81 23.01
C PRO A 170 1.84 13.02 22.49
N GLN A 171 3.12 13.11 22.85
CA GLN A 171 4.05 14.11 22.33
C GLN A 171 5.02 13.43 21.35
N VAL A 172 5.55 14.21 20.41
CA VAL A 172 6.45 13.71 19.37
C VAL A 172 7.90 13.84 19.82
N TYR A 173 8.68 12.77 19.66
CA TYR A 173 10.11 12.72 19.96
C TYR A 173 10.87 12.20 18.75
N PHE A 174 12.18 12.45 18.70
CA PHE A 174 13.05 11.61 17.88
C PHE A 174 13.13 10.22 18.52
N ALA A 175 12.91 9.17 17.73
CA ALA A 175 12.95 7.79 18.22
C ALA A 175 14.32 7.44 18.84
N THR A 176 15.39 8.01 18.29
CA THR A 176 16.77 7.86 18.77
C THR A 176 17.03 8.53 20.12
N ASP A 177 16.24 9.54 20.50
CA ASP A 177 16.47 10.34 21.70
C ASP A 177 15.59 9.90 22.87
N LEU A 178 14.56 9.08 22.64
CA LEU A 178 13.49 8.77 23.61
C LEU A 178 14.00 8.15 24.93
N THR A 179 15.08 7.37 24.88
CA THR A 179 15.63 6.70 26.07
C THR A 179 16.65 7.56 26.82
N ASN A 180 16.98 8.75 26.30
CA ASN A 180 17.95 9.64 26.93
C ASN A 180 17.32 10.35 28.15
N PRO A 181 18.07 10.56 29.25
CA PRO A 181 17.56 11.30 30.41
C PRO A 181 17.10 12.73 30.11
N ASP A 182 17.61 13.35 29.03
CA ASP A 182 17.26 14.69 28.58
C ASP A 182 16.32 14.70 27.35
N ALA A 183 15.64 13.57 27.07
CA ALA A 183 14.63 13.46 26.03
C ALA A 183 13.60 14.59 26.17
N SER A 184 13.42 15.36 25.09
CA SER A 184 12.50 16.49 25.05
C SER A 184 11.63 16.38 23.82
N PRO A 185 10.31 16.64 23.93
CA PRO A 185 9.43 16.56 22.78
C PRO A 185 9.76 17.66 21.77
N ILE A 186 9.52 17.38 20.50
CA ILE A 186 9.60 18.31 19.38
C ILE A 186 8.36 19.21 19.44
N VAL A 187 8.56 20.52 19.40
CA VAL A 187 7.47 21.51 19.40
C VAL A 187 7.23 22.12 18.02
N SER A 188 8.28 22.21 17.19
CA SER A 188 8.17 22.72 15.82
C SER A 188 9.17 22.08 14.88
N ILE A 189 8.80 21.99 13.60
CA ILE A 189 9.66 21.59 12.49
C ILE A 189 9.60 22.72 11.45
N ASP A 190 10.77 23.24 11.05
CA ASP A 190 10.92 24.33 10.08
C ASP A 190 10.03 25.56 10.40
N GLY A 191 9.94 25.91 11.69
CA GLY A 191 9.17 27.05 12.18
C GLY A 191 7.65 26.84 12.24
N GLN A 192 7.13 25.69 11.81
CA GLN A 192 5.71 25.32 11.97
C GLN A 192 5.53 24.43 13.20
N THR A 193 4.36 24.48 13.85
CA THR A 193 4.07 23.56 14.96
C THR A 193 4.23 22.11 14.48
N VAL A 194 4.73 21.23 15.35
CA VAL A 194 4.98 19.83 14.97
C VAL A 194 3.69 19.16 14.47
N VAL A 195 2.54 19.50 15.06
CA VAL A 195 1.24 18.95 14.66
C VAL A 195 0.81 19.43 13.27
N ASP A 196 0.97 20.72 12.98
CA ASP A 196 0.62 21.26 11.66
C ASP A 196 1.51 20.69 10.55
N TYR A 197 2.83 20.60 10.83
CA TYR A 197 3.79 20.03 9.88
C TYR A 197 3.45 18.58 9.56
N LEU A 198 3.28 17.73 10.58
CA LEU A 198 2.99 16.31 10.39
C LEU A 198 1.58 16.07 9.82
N THR A 199 0.60 16.93 10.12
CA THR A 199 -0.74 16.87 9.50
C THR A 199 -0.69 17.22 8.00
N LYS A 200 0.24 18.09 7.59
CA LYS A 200 0.48 18.35 6.17
C LYS A 200 1.19 17.16 5.53
N GLU A 201 2.21 16.61 6.18
CA GLU A 201 2.99 15.48 5.67
C GLU A 201 2.14 14.19 5.54
N SER A 202 1.24 13.94 6.49
CA SER A 202 0.36 12.76 6.46
C SER A 202 -0.53 12.71 5.22
N LYS A 203 -0.82 13.86 4.59
CA LYS A 203 -1.64 13.92 3.36
C LYS A 203 -0.95 13.36 2.13
N HIS A 204 0.34 13.06 2.19
CA HIS A 204 1.07 12.34 1.15
C HIS A 204 0.93 10.80 1.29
N GLN A 205 0.34 10.32 2.38
CA GLN A 205 0.08 8.90 2.59
C GLN A 205 -1.24 8.49 1.93
N LEU A 206 -1.32 7.23 1.51
CA LEU A 206 -2.36 6.73 0.62
C LEU A 206 -3.45 5.92 1.36
N PHE A 207 -3.73 6.27 2.61
CA PHE A 207 -4.79 5.65 3.41
C PHE A 207 -6.01 6.53 3.47
N HIS A 208 -7.21 5.94 3.36
CA HIS A 208 -8.46 6.67 3.46
C HIS A 208 -8.64 7.36 4.82
N ASP A 209 -8.27 6.68 5.90
CA ASP A 209 -8.39 7.18 7.26
C ASP A 209 -7.27 8.18 7.61
N ALA A 210 -7.62 9.31 8.22
CA ALA A 210 -6.67 10.37 8.51
C ALA A 210 -5.72 10.00 9.66
N ASP A 211 -6.18 9.21 10.63
CA ASP A 211 -5.40 8.79 11.78
C ASP A 211 -4.39 7.72 11.35
N ALA A 212 -4.78 6.80 10.46
CA ALA A 212 -3.86 5.88 9.80
C ALA A 212 -2.72 6.61 9.08
N ARG A 213 -3.05 7.65 8.29
CA ARG A 213 -2.06 8.49 7.60
C ARG A 213 -1.11 9.20 8.57
N TRP A 214 -1.61 9.60 9.74
CA TRP A 214 -0.80 10.18 10.80
C TRP A 214 0.11 9.13 11.45
N ASN A 215 -0.45 8.00 11.86
CA ASN A 215 0.23 6.92 12.58
C ASN A 215 1.42 6.35 11.78
N VAL A 216 1.29 6.22 10.46
CA VAL A 216 2.39 5.68 9.62
C VAL A 216 3.61 6.58 9.55
N LEU A 217 3.50 7.87 9.90
CA LEU A 217 4.65 8.77 9.92
C LEU A 217 5.69 8.35 10.96
N PHE A 218 5.25 7.70 12.04
CA PHE A 218 6.07 7.37 13.20
C PHE A 218 6.68 5.97 13.11
N ALA A 219 7.77 5.78 13.84
CA ALA A 219 8.32 4.48 14.14
C ALA A 219 7.29 3.61 14.88
N ARG A 220 7.19 2.36 14.46
CA ARG A 220 6.20 1.39 14.95
C ARG A 220 6.90 0.09 15.26
N GLN A 221 6.90 -0.28 16.54
CA GLN A 221 7.58 -1.47 17.03
C GLN A 221 6.97 -2.74 16.43
N GLN A 222 5.64 -2.79 16.30
CA GLN A 222 4.89 -3.95 15.81
C GLN A 222 5.21 -4.34 14.36
N SER A 223 5.84 -3.46 13.59
CA SER A 223 6.24 -3.73 12.20
C SER A 223 7.73 -3.50 11.93
N ASP A 224 8.54 -3.38 12.99
CA ASP A 224 9.96 -2.97 12.90
C ASP A 224 10.15 -1.77 11.94
N SER A 225 9.17 -0.86 11.93
CA SER A 225 9.07 0.23 10.97
C SER A 225 9.66 1.49 11.55
N VAL A 226 10.46 2.20 10.74
CA VAL A 226 11.10 3.47 11.13
C VAL A 226 10.21 4.68 10.87
N GLY A 227 9.01 4.46 10.31
CA GLY A 227 8.03 5.49 9.96
C GLY A 227 8.24 6.09 8.57
N SER A 228 7.14 6.41 7.88
CA SER A 228 7.17 7.00 6.54
C SER A 228 7.65 8.45 6.52
N PHE A 229 7.75 9.11 7.69
CA PHE A 229 8.42 10.40 7.80
C PHE A 229 9.90 10.29 7.42
N VAL A 230 10.56 9.18 7.73
CA VAL A 230 11.97 8.96 7.34
C VAL A 230 12.11 8.73 5.84
N MET A 231 11.13 8.06 5.22
CA MET A 231 11.17 7.65 3.82
C MET A 231 10.00 8.25 3.02
N PRO A 232 10.01 9.58 2.80
CA PRO A 232 8.92 10.22 2.09
C PRO A 232 8.82 9.79 0.63
N TRP A 233 7.63 9.96 0.07
CA TRP A 233 7.36 9.75 -1.35
C TRP A 233 7.82 10.94 -2.19
N PHE A 234 7.64 12.14 -1.65
CA PHE A 234 7.97 13.41 -2.30
C PHE A 234 9.33 13.91 -1.84
N TYR A 235 9.96 14.75 -2.65
CA TYR A 235 11.20 15.42 -2.28
C TYR A 235 11.06 16.14 -0.93
N PRO A 236 11.87 15.80 0.09
CA PRO A 236 11.69 16.31 1.45
C PRO A 236 12.33 17.67 1.71
N GLY A 237 12.93 18.31 0.71
CA GLY A 237 13.88 19.41 0.94
C GLY A 237 15.30 18.89 1.22
N SER A 238 16.25 19.80 1.35
CA SER A 238 17.66 19.46 1.61
C SER A 238 17.90 19.00 3.05
N ASN A 239 17.10 19.49 3.99
CA ASN A 239 17.11 19.14 5.41
C ASN A 239 15.79 19.60 6.05
N PHE A 240 15.57 19.21 7.30
CA PHE A 240 14.59 19.83 8.19
C PHE A 240 15.24 20.15 9.53
N THR A 241 14.72 21.17 10.22
CA THR A 241 15.17 21.57 11.56
C THR A 241 14.04 21.43 12.57
N ALA A 242 14.22 20.53 13.53
CA ALA A 242 13.33 20.38 14.68
C ALA A 242 13.79 21.27 15.83
N THR A 243 12.84 21.89 16.52
CA THR A 243 13.05 22.58 17.80
C THR A 243 12.34 21.81 18.90
N MET A 244 13.04 21.50 19.98
CA MET A 244 12.51 20.76 21.13
C MET A 244 12.05 21.71 22.24
N ALA A 245 11.16 21.24 23.11
CA ALA A 245 10.60 22.03 24.21
C ALA A 245 11.66 22.60 25.18
N ASN A 246 12.83 21.96 25.29
CA ASN A 246 13.97 22.45 26.07
C ASN A 246 14.80 23.55 25.36
N GLY A 247 14.38 24.03 24.19
CA GLY A 247 15.03 25.08 23.41
C GLY A 247 16.20 24.61 22.53
N LYS A 248 16.63 23.35 22.63
CA LYS A 248 17.63 22.77 21.71
C LYS A 248 17.01 22.57 20.32
N THR A 249 17.85 22.59 19.30
CA THR A 249 17.47 22.31 17.91
C THR A 249 18.28 21.14 17.36
N LYS A 250 17.70 20.41 16.40
CA LYS A 250 18.35 19.31 15.66
C LYS A 250 18.04 19.48 14.18
N THR A 251 19.08 19.62 13.36
CA THR A 251 18.95 19.68 11.89
C THR A 251 19.32 18.33 11.31
N ILE A 252 18.41 17.73 10.55
CA ILE A 252 18.59 16.44 9.91
C ILE A 252 18.73 16.66 8.41
N GLN A 253 19.85 16.21 7.84
CA GLN A 253 20.10 16.29 6.40
C GLN A 253 19.27 15.25 5.64
N CYS A 254 18.78 15.62 4.46
CA CYS A 254 18.06 14.71 3.59
C CYS A 254 18.96 14.21 2.46
N TYR A 255 18.73 12.95 2.08
CA TYR A 255 19.52 12.25 1.07
C TYR A 255 18.63 11.63 0.01
N ALA A 256 19.21 11.45 -1.18
CA ALA A 256 18.71 10.55 -2.19
C ALA A 256 19.48 9.22 -2.11
N ALA A 257 18.84 8.11 -2.46
CA ALA A 257 19.51 6.84 -2.66
C ALA A 257 19.09 6.21 -3.98
N ILE A 258 20.02 5.50 -4.61
CA ILE A 258 19.73 4.70 -5.79
C ILE A 258 19.35 3.28 -5.34
N PRO A 259 18.16 2.76 -5.72
CA PRO A 259 17.83 1.37 -5.47
C PRO A 259 18.89 0.44 -6.05
N LYS A 260 19.36 -0.53 -5.25
CA LYS A 260 20.44 -1.45 -5.66
C LYS A 260 20.16 -2.16 -6.99
N ALA A 261 18.89 -2.46 -7.26
CA ALA A 261 18.44 -3.11 -8.48
C ALA A 261 18.65 -2.25 -9.75
N LEU A 262 18.89 -0.95 -9.62
CA LEU A 262 19.05 -0.01 -10.73
C LEU A 262 20.51 0.37 -10.99
N LYS A 263 21.46 -0.40 -10.46
CA LYS A 263 22.90 -0.11 -10.57
C LYS A 263 23.36 -0.03 -12.03
N GLU A 264 22.87 -0.93 -12.88
CA GLU A 264 23.27 -1.02 -14.28
C GLU A 264 22.70 0.14 -15.10
N GLU A 265 21.44 0.48 -14.89
CA GLU A 265 20.77 1.61 -15.52
C GLU A 265 21.44 2.93 -15.12
N TRP A 266 21.70 3.15 -13.83
CA TRP A 266 22.37 4.36 -13.35
C TRP A 266 23.80 4.52 -13.87
N SER A 267 24.50 3.43 -14.19
CA SER A 267 25.86 3.52 -14.76
C SER A 267 25.88 4.23 -16.13
N GLN A 268 24.75 4.21 -16.85
CA GLN A 268 24.59 4.78 -18.19
C GLN A 268 24.12 6.25 -18.16
N VAL A 269 23.69 6.76 -17.00
CA VAL A 269 23.16 8.11 -16.87
C VAL A 269 24.28 9.13 -16.69
N ILE A 270 24.61 9.86 -17.76
CA ILE A 270 25.58 10.95 -17.78
C ILE A 270 24.95 12.34 -17.85
N ASP A 271 23.66 12.40 -18.17
CA ASP A 271 22.88 13.64 -18.23
C ASP A 271 21.37 13.38 -18.13
N GLY A 272 20.57 14.43 -17.99
CA GLY A 272 19.10 14.29 -18.01
C GLY A 272 18.55 13.64 -19.30
N LYS A 273 19.22 13.80 -20.44
CA LYS A 273 18.82 13.16 -21.71
C LYS A 273 19.03 11.65 -21.70
N SER A 274 20.19 11.20 -21.24
CA SER A 274 20.51 9.79 -21.04
C SER A 274 19.67 9.17 -19.93
N PHE A 275 19.30 9.93 -18.89
CA PHE A 275 18.27 9.51 -17.94
C PHE A 275 16.96 9.22 -18.66
N TYR A 276 16.45 10.18 -19.44
CA TYR A 276 15.19 10.03 -20.17
C TYR A 276 15.22 8.79 -21.06
N SER A 277 16.28 8.60 -21.85
CA SER A 277 16.42 7.42 -22.72
C SER A 277 16.53 6.09 -21.96
N THR A 278 17.12 6.10 -20.76
CA THR A 278 17.36 4.89 -19.97
C THR A 278 16.11 4.44 -19.23
N PHE A 279 15.41 5.38 -18.60
CA PHE A 279 14.31 5.11 -17.67
C PHE A 279 12.93 5.47 -18.21
N VAL A 280 12.80 6.56 -18.98
CA VAL A 280 11.49 7.15 -19.31
C VAL A 280 10.98 6.72 -20.68
N THR A 281 11.85 6.72 -21.70
CA THR A 281 11.46 6.39 -23.06
C THR A 281 10.81 5.01 -23.12
N PRO A 282 9.61 4.88 -23.72
CA PRO A 282 8.99 3.58 -23.94
C PRO A 282 9.93 2.69 -24.75
N LYS A 283 10.38 1.58 -24.16
CA LYS A 283 11.07 0.53 -24.93
C LYS A 283 9.99 -0.22 -25.70
N THR A 284 10.18 -0.43 -27.00
CA THR A 284 9.30 -1.29 -27.80
C THR A 284 9.21 -2.64 -27.09
N ALA A 285 8.00 -3.11 -26.81
CA ALA A 285 7.80 -4.41 -26.19
C ALA A 285 8.45 -5.48 -27.09
N SER A 286 9.59 -6.00 -26.67
CA SER A 286 10.15 -7.22 -27.26
C SER A 286 9.14 -8.33 -26.97
N THR A 287 8.81 -9.15 -27.98
CA THR A 287 7.92 -10.32 -27.89
C THR A 287 8.37 -11.37 -26.87
N SER A 288 9.54 -11.18 -26.25
CA SER A 288 10.00 -11.90 -25.07
C SER A 288 9.72 -11.13 -23.77
N SER A 289 8.49 -10.66 -23.55
CA SER A 289 8.09 -10.19 -22.23
C SER A 289 7.86 -11.42 -21.33
N THR A 290 8.96 -12.06 -20.89
CA THR A 290 8.93 -12.62 -19.54
C THR A 290 8.48 -11.46 -18.66
N SER A 291 7.42 -11.64 -17.88
CA SER A 291 6.92 -10.65 -16.94
C SER A 291 8.10 -10.06 -16.20
N SER A 292 8.59 -8.88 -16.63
CA SER A 292 9.57 -8.14 -15.87
C SER A 292 8.76 -7.60 -14.72
N SER A 293 8.62 -8.40 -13.68
CA SER A 293 8.27 -7.90 -12.36
C SER A 293 9.07 -6.63 -12.19
N SER A 294 8.41 -5.50 -11.96
CA SER A 294 9.12 -4.25 -11.72
C SER A 294 10.23 -4.57 -10.72
N SER A 295 11.49 -4.32 -11.08
CA SER A 295 12.64 -4.66 -10.24
C SER A 295 12.52 -4.04 -8.84
N ARG A 296 11.65 -3.03 -8.72
CA ARG A 296 11.11 -2.45 -7.50
C ARG A 296 9.69 -2.96 -7.23
N SER A 297 9.55 -3.88 -6.28
CA SER A 297 8.28 -4.15 -5.62
C SER A 297 8.06 -3.09 -4.53
N LEU A 298 6.84 -2.54 -4.42
CA LEU A 298 6.42 -1.71 -3.28
C LEU A 298 6.66 -2.43 -1.93
N LYS A 299 6.78 -3.76 -1.93
CA LYS A 299 6.97 -4.63 -0.76
C LYS A 299 8.34 -4.43 -0.06
N LYS A 300 9.35 -3.83 -0.71
CA LYS A 300 10.76 -3.80 -0.21
C LYS A 300 11.19 -2.56 0.55
N ARG A 301 10.30 -1.59 0.83
CA ARG A 301 10.69 -0.36 1.54
C ARG A 301 10.82 -0.50 3.06
N TYR A 302 10.58 -1.70 3.60
CA TYR A 302 10.66 -1.97 5.02
C TYR A 302 11.94 -2.76 5.35
N VAL A 303 12.45 -2.51 6.56
CA VAL A 303 13.60 -3.17 7.21
C VAL A 303 13.51 -4.69 7.04
N GLU A 304 14.64 -5.40 7.13
CA GLU A 304 14.66 -6.88 7.11
C GLU A 304 13.49 -7.45 7.93
N LYS A 305 12.56 -8.10 7.22
CA LYS A 305 11.36 -8.67 7.84
C LYS A 305 11.79 -9.71 8.89
N ARG A 306 11.30 -9.53 10.11
CA ARG A 306 11.50 -10.49 11.19
C ARG A 306 10.19 -11.24 11.39
N LEU A 307 10.28 -12.56 11.54
CA LEU A 307 9.14 -13.43 11.85
C LEU A 307 8.28 -12.90 13.00
N VAL A 308 8.94 -12.29 14.01
CA VAL A 308 8.29 -11.62 15.14
C VAL A 308 8.97 -10.26 15.37
N PRO A 309 8.21 -9.19 15.64
CA PRO A 309 8.79 -7.86 15.85
C PRO A 309 9.75 -7.81 17.06
N PRO A 310 10.69 -6.85 17.10
CA PRO A 310 11.64 -6.70 18.20
C PRO A 310 10.94 -6.56 19.57
N ASN A 311 11.50 -7.22 20.59
CA ASN A 311 11.04 -7.22 21.98
C ASN A 311 9.65 -7.83 22.24
N TYR A 312 9.05 -8.51 21.26
CA TYR A 312 7.91 -9.37 21.54
C TYR A 312 8.35 -10.59 22.37
N PRO A 313 7.45 -11.18 23.17
CA PRO A 313 7.74 -12.44 23.85
C PRO A 313 8.01 -13.56 22.84
N GLN A 314 8.63 -14.65 23.29
CA GLN A 314 8.77 -15.84 22.44
C GLN A 314 7.38 -16.42 22.12
N PRO A 315 7.07 -16.68 20.83
CA PRO A 315 5.78 -17.25 20.46
C PRO A 315 5.65 -18.68 20.97
N VAL A 316 4.43 -19.08 21.30
CA VAL A 316 4.11 -20.45 21.70
C VAL A 316 3.96 -21.38 20.48
N ILE A 317 3.54 -20.81 19.35
CA ILE A 317 3.49 -21.43 18.02
C ILE A 317 3.78 -20.31 17.01
N GLN A 318 4.54 -20.61 15.97
CA GLN A 318 4.87 -19.68 14.89
C GLN A 318 4.99 -20.44 13.57
N HIS A 319 4.88 -19.71 12.46
CA HIS A 319 5.11 -20.26 11.13
C HIS A 319 6.59 -20.66 10.96
N ALA A 320 6.86 -21.68 10.16
CA ALA A 320 8.21 -22.19 9.92
C ALA A 320 9.05 -21.20 9.09
N GLU A 321 8.44 -20.60 8.06
CA GLU A 321 9.11 -19.61 7.22
C GLU A 321 9.17 -18.21 7.81
N LYS A 322 10.38 -17.64 7.80
CA LYS A 322 10.77 -16.39 8.47
C LYS A 322 10.06 -15.16 7.91
N GLU A 323 9.69 -15.23 6.64
CA GLU A 323 9.05 -14.13 5.90
C GLU A 323 7.52 -14.14 6.07
N VAL A 324 6.97 -15.19 6.66
CA VAL A 324 5.55 -15.30 7.02
C VAL A 324 5.40 -14.90 8.48
N GLU A 325 5.18 -13.61 8.70
CA GLU A 325 5.02 -12.98 10.01
C GLU A 325 3.70 -13.38 10.69
N LEU A 326 3.62 -14.65 11.10
CA LEU A 326 2.50 -15.31 11.76
C LEU A 326 3.00 -15.96 13.06
N GLY A 327 2.62 -15.37 14.19
CA GLY A 327 3.06 -15.78 15.51
C GLY A 327 1.92 -15.77 16.52
N ALA A 328 1.94 -16.71 17.44
CA ALA A 328 0.90 -16.86 18.45
C ALA A 328 1.49 -16.79 19.86
N PHE A 329 0.80 -16.10 20.77
CA PHE A 329 1.30 -15.76 22.10
C PHE A 329 0.24 -15.98 23.17
N PHE A 330 0.71 -16.12 24.41
CA PHE A 330 -0.15 -16.03 25.59
C PHE A 330 0.27 -14.84 26.42
N LEU A 331 -0.69 -13.99 26.78
CA LEU A 331 -0.41 -12.93 27.72
C LEU A 331 -0.30 -13.49 29.14
N GLY A 332 0.54 -12.82 29.93
CA GLY A 332 0.77 -13.11 31.33
C GLY A 332 0.91 -11.82 32.12
N GLY A 333 0.54 -11.85 33.39
CA GLY A 333 0.53 -10.66 34.25
C GLY A 333 -0.69 -9.76 34.01
N PHE A 334 -0.85 -8.73 34.85
CA PHE A 334 -1.93 -7.73 34.78
C PHE A 334 -3.37 -8.32 34.71
N GLY A 335 -3.57 -9.56 35.18
CA GLY A 335 -4.87 -10.23 35.08
C GLY A 335 -5.28 -10.64 33.66
N LEU A 336 -4.31 -10.84 32.75
CA LEU A 336 -4.53 -11.22 31.34
C LEU A 336 -4.23 -12.70 31.05
N ASN A 337 -4.15 -13.55 32.08
CA ASN A 337 -3.85 -14.98 31.92
C ASN A 337 -4.91 -15.75 31.11
N GLN A 338 -6.08 -15.18 30.88
CA GLN A 338 -7.14 -15.74 30.03
C GLN A 338 -6.96 -15.41 28.55
N VAL A 339 -6.03 -14.51 28.19
CA VAL A 339 -5.89 -13.96 26.84
C VAL A 339 -4.84 -14.72 26.02
N ALA A 340 -5.26 -15.16 24.84
CA ALA A 340 -4.40 -15.62 23.75
C ALA A 340 -4.31 -14.53 22.66
N VAL A 341 -3.18 -14.44 21.97
CA VAL A 341 -2.96 -13.48 20.88
C VAL A 341 -2.51 -14.23 19.64
N LEU A 342 -3.14 -13.97 18.50
CA LEU A 342 -2.71 -14.38 17.17
C LEU A 342 -2.27 -13.13 16.41
N SER A 343 -0.96 -12.97 16.21
CA SER A 343 -0.37 -11.87 15.43
C SER A 343 -0.19 -12.33 13.99
N MET A 344 -0.83 -11.62 13.06
CA MET A 344 -0.79 -11.86 11.63
C MET A 344 -0.39 -10.56 10.96
N ASN A 345 0.91 -10.37 10.72
CA ASN A 345 1.44 -9.14 10.12
C ASN A 345 1.61 -9.28 8.59
N THR A 346 1.21 -10.42 8.02
CA THR A 346 1.12 -10.64 6.56
C THR A 346 -0.02 -11.60 6.21
N PHE A 347 -0.62 -11.43 5.04
CA PHE A 347 -1.43 -12.44 4.35
C PHE A 347 -0.77 -12.88 3.04
N ASP A 348 0.52 -12.60 2.86
CA ASP A 348 1.28 -12.79 1.62
C ASP A 348 2.41 -13.82 1.81
N PRO A 349 2.10 -15.08 2.14
CA PRO A 349 3.08 -16.16 2.04
C PRO A 349 3.52 -16.33 0.58
N VAL A 350 4.82 -16.50 0.36
CA VAL A 350 5.40 -16.50 -0.99
C VAL A 350 5.35 -17.87 -1.66
N ALA A 351 5.49 -18.95 -0.89
CA ALA A 351 5.42 -20.32 -1.40
C ALA A 351 4.07 -20.97 -1.09
N SER A 352 3.63 -21.89 -1.95
CA SER A 352 2.33 -22.54 -1.77
C SER A 352 2.21 -23.39 -0.51
N GLY A 353 3.31 -24.05 -0.10
CA GLY A 353 3.35 -24.79 1.16
C GLY A 353 3.12 -23.89 2.38
N ASP A 354 3.54 -22.63 2.30
CA ASP A 354 3.41 -21.68 3.41
C ASP A 354 1.95 -21.26 3.60
N SER A 355 1.19 -21.09 2.52
CA SER A 355 -0.26 -20.81 2.59
C SER A 355 -1.02 -21.91 3.32
N VAL A 356 -0.71 -23.18 3.04
CA VAL A 356 -1.35 -24.33 3.70
C VAL A 356 -0.92 -24.44 5.16
N GLU A 357 0.36 -24.21 5.47
CA GLU A 357 0.84 -24.15 6.85
C GLU A 357 0.15 -23.02 7.63
N PHE A 358 -0.02 -21.85 7.03
CA PHE A 358 -0.73 -20.70 7.62
C PHE A 358 -2.14 -21.12 8.09
N GLN A 359 -2.91 -21.77 7.23
CA GLN A 359 -4.25 -22.27 7.57
C GLN A 359 -4.20 -23.25 8.74
N ALA A 360 -3.31 -24.25 8.67
CA ALA A 360 -3.17 -25.29 9.68
C ALA A 360 -2.69 -24.75 11.04
N LEU A 361 -1.82 -23.73 11.03
CA LEU A 361 -1.28 -23.10 12.24
C LEU A 361 -2.40 -22.43 13.04
N ILE A 362 -3.29 -21.68 12.38
CA ILE A 362 -4.43 -21.04 13.05
C ILE A 362 -5.29 -22.12 13.76
N GLN A 363 -5.67 -23.18 13.05
CA GLN A 363 -6.46 -24.28 13.64
C GLN A 363 -5.75 -24.92 14.84
N LYS A 364 -4.44 -25.18 14.71
CA LYS A 364 -3.60 -25.76 15.76
C LYS A 364 -3.54 -24.84 16.98
N PHE A 365 -3.36 -23.54 16.77
CA PHE A 365 -3.31 -22.56 17.84
C PHE A 365 -4.64 -22.42 18.57
N LEU A 366 -5.76 -22.37 17.85
CA LEU A 366 -7.10 -22.30 18.46
C LEU A 366 -7.34 -23.48 19.41
N LYS A 367 -7.05 -24.71 18.96
CA LYS A 367 -7.14 -25.93 19.78
C LYS A 367 -6.20 -25.85 21.00
N TYR A 368 -4.96 -25.42 20.77
CA TYR A 368 -3.96 -25.32 21.82
C TYR A 368 -4.31 -24.28 22.89
N ALA A 369 -4.74 -23.08 22.50
CA ALA A 369 -5.14 -22.01 23.40
C ALA A 369 -6.31 -22.45 24.30
N LYS A 370 -7.33 -23.11 23.74
CA LYS A 370 -8.46 -23.67 24.51
C LYS A 370 -7.99 -24.76 25.48
N SER A 371 -7.09 -25.64 25.07
CA SER A 371 -6.50 -26.66 25.95
C SER A 371 -5.74 -26.08 27.15
N LYS A 372 -5.28 -24.82 27.02
CA LYS A 372 -4.59 -24.07 28.08
C LYS A 372 -5.52 -23.16 28.88
N GLY A 373 -6.83 -23.29 28.72
CA GLY A 373 -7.83 -22.52 29.45
C GLY A 373 -7.86 -21.04 29.06
N ARG A 374 -7.34 -20.67 27.87
CA ARG A 374 -7.47 -19.31 27.36
C ARG A 374 -8.90 -19.12 26.87
N THR A 375 -9.60 -18.15 27.44
CA THR A 375 -11.02 -17.89 27.16
C THR A 375 -11.25 -16.62 26.34
N LYS A 376 -10.22 -15.81 26.13
CA LYS A 376 -10.26 -14.57 25.35
C LYS A 376 -9.22 -14.63 24.22
N MET A 377 -9.53 -14.05 23.07
CA MET A 377 -8.66 -14.00 21.91
C MET A 377 -8.45 -12.57 21.42
N VAL A 378 -7.20 -12.22 21.13
CA VAL A 378 -6.85 -11.04 20.34
C VAL A 378 -6.34 -11.51 18.98
N ILE A 379 -6.96 -11.04 17.92
CA ILE A 379 -6.49 -11.16 16.54
C ILE A 379 -5.78 -9.84 16.24
N ASP A 380 -4.46 -9.85 16.15
CA ASP A 380 -3.65 -8.66 15.86
C ASP A 380 -3.24 -8.66 14.39
N VAL A 381 -3.79 -7.74 13.62
CA VAL A 381 -3.46 -7.50 12.20
C VAL A 381 -2.77 -6.15 12.00
N SER A 382 -2.22 -5.57 13.09
CA SER A 382 -1.55 -4.28 13.03
C SER A 382 -0.39 -4.30 12.04
N SER A 383 -0.28 -3.26 11.24
CA SER A 383 0.75 -3.15 10.20
C SER A 383 0.77 -4.29 9.17
N ASN A 384 -0.31 -5.06 9.04
CA ASN A 384 -0.44 -6.08 8.01
C ASN A 384 -0.57 -5.43 6.63
N GLY A 385 0.34 -5.78 5.71
CA GLY A 385 0.37 -5.22 4.35
C GLY A 385 -0.70 -5.77 3.40
N GLY A 386 -1.44 -6.81 3.79
CA GLY A 386 -2.33 -7.57 2.92
C GLY A 386 -1.68 -8.83 2.36
N GLY A 387 -2.15 -9.28 1.20
CA GLY A 387 -1.68 -10.49 0.52
C GLY A 387 -2.82 -11.21 -0.18
N SER A 388 -2.89 -12.53 -0.03
CA SER A 388 -3.98 -13.34 -0.56
C SER A 388 -5.31 -12.96 0.11
N LEU A 389 -6.34 -12.67 -0.69
CA LEU A 389 -7.68 -12.40 -0.16
C LEU A 389 -8.26 -13.66 0.49
N PHE A 390 -7.98 -14.84 -0.07
CA PHE A 390 -8.56 -16.09 0.41
C PHE A 390 -8.02 -16.50 1.77
N LEU A 391 -6.77 -16.18 2.13
CA LEU A 391 -6.30 -16.35 3.51
C LEU A 391 -7.06 -15.46 4.51
N GLY A 392 -7.50 -14.27 4.08
CA GLY A 392 -8.37 -13.41 4.88
C GLY A 392 -9.75 -14.04 5.12
N TYR A 393 -10.39 -14.52 4.06
CA TYR A 393 -11.68 -15.23 4.17
C TYR A 393 -11.57 -16.51 5.01
N ASP A 394 -10.51 -17.30 4.81
CA ASP A 394 -10.22 -18.50 5.57
C ASP A 394 -10.04 -18.19 7.06
N THR A 395 -9.22 -17.18 7.39
CA THR A 395 -9.04 -16.73 8.78
C THR A 395 -10.38 -16.40 9.43
N PHE A 396 -11.23 -15.63 8.74
CA PHE A 396 -12.57 -15.33 9.26
C PHE A 396 -13.40 -16.60 9.49
N LYS A 397 -13.44 -17.55 8.54
CA LYS A 397 -14.19 -18.81 8.67
C LYS A 397 -13.67 -19.71 9.80
N GLN A 398 -12.36 -19.70 10.08
CA GLN A 398 -11.82 -20.43 11.23
C GLN A 398 -12.29 -19.88 12.58
N PHE A 399 -12.55 -18.57 12.68
CA PHE A 399 -13.09 -17.94 13.88
C PHE A 399 -14.62 -17.96 13.94
N PHE A 400 -15.30 -17.89 12.79
CA PHE A 400 -16.76 -17.78 12.68
C PHE A 400 -17.31 -18.82 11.68
N PRO A 401 -17.16 -20.12 11.96
CA PRO A 401 -17.46 -21.19 10.99
C PRO A 401 -18.91 -21.22 10.51
N SER A 402 -19.84 -20.76 11.34
CA SER A 402 -21.28 -20.70 11.02
C SER A 402 -21.70 -19.48 10.18
N LYS A 403 -20.77 -18.57 9.87
CA LYS A 403 -21.04 -17.35 9.11
C LYS A 403 -20.56 -17.51 7.68
N GLU A 404 -21.37 -17.05 6.74
CA GLU A 404 -20.94 -16.92 5.36
C GLU A 404 -20.03 -15.68 5.22
N PRO A 405 -18.86 -15.81 4.58
CA PRO A 405 -17.83 -14.80 4.63
C PRO A 405 -18.04 -13.82 3.46
N ASP A 406 -19.07 -13.00 3.55
CA ASP A 406 -19.52 -12.13 2.47
C ASP A 406 -19.16 -10.65 2.69
N ILE A 407 -18.47 -10.05 1.71
CA ILE A 407 -18.21 -8.61 1.63
C ILE A 407 -19.03 -7.86 0.58
N GLY A 408 -19.67 -8.56 -0.37
CA GLY A 408 -20.41 -7.94 -1.46
C GLY A 408 -19.55 -7.01 -2.33
N ALA A 409 -18.97 -7.52 -3.42
CA ALA A 409 -18.15 -6.69 -4.31
C ALA A 409 -18.95 -6.22 -5.55
N ARG A 410 -18.57 -5.04 -6.07
CA ARG A 410 -19.02 -4.52 -7.36
C ARG A 410 -17.86 -3.87 -8.10
N MET A 411 -17.77 -4.10 -9.40
CA MET A 411 -16.85 -3.37 -10.26
C MET A 411 -17.56 -2.14 -10.84
N ARG A 412 -16.85 -1.01 -10.99
CA ARG A 412 -17.39 0.11 -11.77
C ARG A 412 -17.62 -0.34 -13.21
N TYR A 413 -18.85 -0.14 -13.69
CA TYR A 413 -19.21 -0.47 -15.05
C TYR A 413 -18.68 0.61 -16.00
N SER A 414 -18.00 0.17 -17.06
CA SER A 414 -17.50 1.02 -18.14
C SER A 414 -17.57 0.26 -19.46
N THR A 415 -17.50 0.98 -20.59
CA THR A 415 -17.41 0.34 -21.90
C THR A 415 -16.20 -0.59 -21.99
N ALA A 416 -15.07 -0.22 -21.37
CA ALA A 416 -13.88 -1.05 -21.34
C ALA A 416 -14.11 -2.35 -20.55
N LEU A 417 -14.77 -2.27 -19.39
CA LEU A 417 -15.11 -3.47 -18.62
C LEU A 417 -16.08 -4.38 -19.39
N ASP A 418 -17.10 -3.82 -20.06
CA ASP A 418 -18.06 -4.62 -20.84
C ASP A 418 -17.39 -5.37 -22.00
N ILE A 419 -16.44 -4.73 -22.69
CA ILE A 419 -15.64 -5.37 -23.75
C ILE A 419 -14.82 -6.53 -23.18
N ILE A 420 -14.10 -6.31 -22.08
CA ILE A 420 -13.26 -7.34 -21.46
C ILE A 420 -14.11 -8.48 -20.92
N GLY A 421 -15.17 -8.18 -20.18
CA GLY A 421 -16.06 -9.21 -19.63
C GLY A 421 -16.80 -10.01 -20.70
N THR A 422 -17.17 -9.38 -21.82
CA THR A 422 -17.72 -10.10 -22.98
C THR A 422 -16.70 -11.06 -23.57
N ALA A 423 -15.44 -10.62 -23.74
CA ALA A 423 -14.39 -11.48 -24.27
C ALA A 423 -14.06 -12.63 -23.30
N PHE A 424 -13.87 -12.32 -22.02
CA PHE A 424 -13.51 -13.31 -21.01
C PHE A 424 -14.64 -14.32 -20.82
N GLY A 425 -15.90 -13.89 -20.86
CA GLY A 425 -17.06 -14.80 -20.76
C GLY A 425 -17.18 -15.83 -21.88
N THR A 426 -16.37 -15.74 -22.95
CA THR A 426 -16.27 -16.78 -23.99
C THR A 426 -15.33 -17.92 -23.64
N ILE A 427 -14.46 -17.73 -22.65
CA ILE A 427 -13.44 -18.70 -22.26
C ILE A 427 -14.09 -19.81 -21.42
N THR A 428 -13.98 -21.05 -21.87
CA THR A 428 -14.48 -22.19 -21.12
C THR A 428 -13.40 -22.74 -20.17
N LEU A 429 -13.82 -23.57 -19.22
CA LEU A 429 -12.89 -24.31 -18.37
C LEU A 429 -11.92 -25.19 -19.19
N SER A 430 -12.38 -25.75 -20.31
CA SER A 430 -11.53 -26.56 -21.19
C SER A 430 -10.45 -25.72 -21.85
N ASP A 431 -10.78 -24.49 -22.25
CA ASP A 431 -9.82 -23.53 -22.80
C ASP A 431 -8.80 -23.15 -21.74
N ALA A 432 -9.23 -22.88 -20.50
CA ALA A 432 -8.36 -22.62 -19.37
C ALA A 432 -7.39 -23.77 -19.06
N ALA A 433 -7.87 -25.02 -19.13
CA ALA A 433 -7.09 -26.19 -18.76
C ALA A 433 -6.11 -26.67 -19.84
N THR A 434 -6.43 -26.46 -21.12
CA THR A 434 -5.69 -27.09 -22.24
C THR A 434 -5.36 -26.14 -23.38
N GLY A 435 -5.95 -24.95 -23.38
CA GLY A 435 -5.78 -23.97 -24.44
C GLY A 435 -4.43 -23.26 -24.36
N SER A 436 -3.94 -22.84 -25.53
CA SER A 436 -2.86 -21.87 -25.65
C SER A 436 -3.33 -20.84 -26.65
N PHE A 437 -3.56 -19.60 -26.19
CA PHE A 437 -3.77 -18.46 -27.08
C PHE A 437 -2.44 -17.75 -27.26
N ASP A 438 -2.13 -17.38 -28.50
CA ASP A 438 -1.06 -16.43 -28.77
C ASP A 438 -1.55 -15.02 -28.46
N ASN A 439 -1.58 -14.67 -27.17
CA ASN A 439 -2.08 -13.38 -26.69
C ASN A 439 -1.08 -12.73 -25.73
N ASN A 440 0.08 -12.29 -26.25
CA ASN A 440 1.05 -11.36 -25.63
C ASN A 440 1.01 -11.26 -24.08
N GLY A 441 1.13 -12.38 -23.36
CA GLY A 441 1.20 -12.41 -21.88
C GLY A 441 -0.09 -12.65 -21.10
N LEU A 442 -1.22 -12.95 -21.75
CA LEU A 442 -2.47 -13.43 -21.10
C LEU A 442 -2.82 -14.82 -21.61
N THR A 443 -2.89 -15.80 -20.70
CA THR A 443 -3.33 -17.16 -21.01
C THR A 443 -4.85 -17.30 -20.89
N PRO A 444 -5.47 -18.32 -21.53
CA PRO A 444 -6.86 -18.66 -21.24
C PRO A 444 -7.13 -18.86 -19.74
N ALA A 445 -6.16 -19.43 -19.00
CA ALA A 445 -6.27 -19.60 -17.56
C ALA A 445 -6.36 -18.25 -16.83
N ASP A 446 -5.53 -17.26 -17.18
CA ASP A 446 -5.59 -15.92 -16.58
C ASP A 446 -6.94 -15.25 -16.82
N MET A 447 -7.50 -15.40 -18.02
CA MET A 447 -8.80 -14.85 -18.39
C MET A 447 -9.94 -15.54 -17.62
N TYR A 448 -9.89 -16.87 -17.51
CA TYR A 448 -10.89 -17.67 -16.81
C TYR A 448 -10.85 -17.47 -15.29
N LEU A 449 -9.67 -17.30 -14.70
CA LEU A 449 -9.48 -17.07 -13.27
C LEU A 449 -9.63 -15.60 -12.86
N SER A 450 -9.76 -14.69 -13.82
CA SER A 450 -9.97 -13.27 -13.55
C SER A 450 -11.25 -13.04 -12.73
N PRO A 451 -11.26 -12.08 -11.77
CA PRO A 451 -12.48 -11.65 -11.09
C PRO A 451 -13.58 -11.11 -12.03
N ILE A 452 -13.25 -10.81 -13.30
CA ILE A 452 -14.21 -10.38 -14.33
C ILE A 452 -14.98 -11.58 -14.92
N HIS A 453 -14.45 -12.80 -14.83
CA HIS A 453 -15.10 -13.98 -15.36
C HIS A 453 -16.28 -14.40 -14.45
N TYR A 454 -17.46 -14.56 -15.04
CA TYR A 454 -18.72 -14.73 -14.30
C TYR A 454 -18.77 -16.01 -13.45
N THR A 455 -18.01 -17.06 -13.79
CA THR A 455 -17.98 -18.32 -13.02
C THR A 455 -17.27 -18.22 -11.67
N ASN A 456 -16.48 -17.16 -11.47
CA ASN A 456 -15.70 -16.95 -10.25
C ASN A 456 -16.55 -16.31 -9.14
N SER A 457 -17.76 -15.89 -9.48
CA SER A 457 -18.69 -15.27 -8.55
C SER A 457 -20.07 -15.95 -8.58
N VAL A 458 -20.79 -15.79 -7.49
CA VAL A 458 -22.24 -16.03 -7.36
C VAL A 458 -22.95 -14.70 -7.11
N ASP A 459 -24.25 -14.67 -7.35
CA ASP A 459 -25.09 -13.49 -7.11
C ASP A 459 -25.44 -13.29 -5.63
N ALA A 460 -26.33 -12.33 -5.36
CA ALA A 460 -26.78 -11.99 -4.02
C ALA A 460 -27.48 -13.14 -3.28
N ASP A 461 -28.08 -14.07 -4.02
CA ASP A 461 -28.83 -15.22 -3.51
C ASP A 461 -27.97 -16.49 -3.51
N GLU A 462 -26.65 -16.35 -3.68
CA GLU A 462 -25.65 -17.42 -3.76
C GLU A 462 -25.86 -18.36 -4.97
N LEU A 463 -26.52 -17.88 -6.02
CA LEU A 463 -26.75 -18.66 -7.24
C LEU A 463 -25.65 -18.39 -8.27
N ALA A 464 -25.30 -19.44 -9.02
CA ALA A 464 -24.32 -19.34 -10.09
C ALA A 464 -24.82 -18.42 -11.21
N MET A 465 -23.95 -17.52 -11.66
CA MET A 465 -24.21 -16.70 -12.86
C MET A 465 -24.01 -17.56 -14.11
N ALA A 466 -24.90 -17.44 -15.11
CA ALA A 466 -24.82 -18.25 -16.33
C ALA A 466 -23.97 -17.59 -17.43
N SER A 467 -23.80 -16.27 -17.36
CA SER A 467 -23.03 -15.51 -18.35
C SER A 467 -22.57 -14.15 -17.82
N TRP A 468 -21.67 -13.48 -18.56
CA TRP A 468 -21.33 -12.08 -18.32
C TRP A 468 -22.56 -11.15 -18.32
N ALA A 469 -23.60 -11.46 -19.10
CA ALA A 469 -24.82 -10.65 -19.15
C ALA A 469 -25.54 -10.60 -17.79
N ASP A 470 -25.43 -11.67 -16.98
CA ASP A 470 -26.02 -11.72 -15.65
C ASP A 470 -25.21 -10.89 -14.63
N MET A 471 -23.91 -10.72 -14.87
CA MET A 471 -22.97 -10.03 -13.97
C MET A 471 -22.85 -8.53 -14.27
N LYS A 472 -22.88 -8.13 -15.55
CA LYS A 472 -22.34 -6.84 -16.00
C LYS A 472 -23.05 -5.57 -15.52
N GLY A 473 -24.32 -5.61 -15.17
CA GLY A 473 -25.11 -4.40 -14.86
C GLY A 473 -25.50 -3.59 -16.10
N PRO A 474 -25.67 -2.25 -16.03
CA PRO A 474 -25.29 -1.38 -14.91
C PRO A 474 -26.35 -1.28 -13.81
N VAL A 475 -25.90 -1.31 -12.56
CA VAL A 475 -26.63 -0.88 -11.37
C VAL A 475 -26.15 0.52 -11.00
N ILE A 476 -27.06 1.49 -10.87
CA ILE A 476 -26.69 2.87 -10.52
C ILE A 476 -26.69 3.03 -9.00
N ILE A 477 -25.53 3.38 -8.44
CA ILE A 477 -25.31 3.64 -7.01
C ILE A 477 -24.55 4.96 -6.90
N ASN A 478 -24.99 5.88 -6.04
CA ASN A 478 -24.36 7.21 -5.89
C ASN A 478 -24.10 7.94 -7.22
N SER A 479 -25.02 7.81 -8.17
CA SER A 479 -24.91 8.38 -9.54
C SER A 479 -23.75 7.82 -10.38
N ALA A 480 -23.15 6.70 -9.99
CA ALA A 480 -22.15 5.97 -10.76
C ALA A 480 -22.66 4.55 -11.14
N PRO A 481 -22.25 4.03 -12.31
CA PRO A 481 -22.67 2.71 -12.77
C PRO A 481 -21.72 1.61 -12.29
N TYR A 482 -22.28 0.48 -11.85
CA TYR A 482 -21.56 -0.68 -11.34
C TYR A 482 -22.11 -1.99 -11.92
N THR A 483 -21.36 -3.07 -11.81
CA THR A 483 -21.85 -4.43 -12.04
C THR A 483 -22.93 -4.82 -11.03
N GLN A 484 -23.56 -5.98 -11.25
CA GLN A 484 -24.30 -6.66 -10.19
C GLN A 484 -23.39 -6.99 -9.00
N ILE A 485 -23.99 -7.33 -7.86
CA ILE A 485 -23.22 -7.70 -6.67
C ILE A 485 -22.67 -9.09 -6.91
N MET A 486 -21.45 -9.31 -6.44
CA MET A 486 -20.69 -10.49 -6.72
C MET A 486 -20.11 -10.99 -5.40
N HIS A 487 -20.37 -12.24 -5.08
CA HIS A 487 -19.72 -12.94 -3.97
C HIS A 487 -18.79 -14.00 -4.58
N TYR A 488 -17.62 -14.22 -4.00
CA TYR A 488 -16.72 -15.26 -4.50
C TYR A 488 -17.38 -16.64 -4.41
N ASN A 489 -17.28 -17.43 -5.48
CA ASN A 489 -17.77 -18.80 -5.49
C ASN A 489 -16.77 -19.75 -4.82
N PHE A 490 -16.67 -19.75 -3.48
CA PHE A 490 -15.69 -20.56 -2.75
C PHE A 490 -15.80 -22.08 -2.97
N SER A 491 -16.94 -22.56 -3.48
CA SER A 491 -17.12 -23.96 -3.88
C SER A 491 -16.44 -24.30 -5.21
N ASN A 492 -16.03 -23.32 -6.00
CA ASN A 492 -15.31 -23.53 -7.25
C ASN A 492 -13.82 -23.85 -6.95
N PRO A 493 -13.36 -25.11 -7.15
CA PRO A 493 -11.99 -25.49 -6.83
C PRO A 493 -10.94 -24.79 -7.72
N TYR A 494 -11.35 -24.26 -8.87
CA TYR A 494 -10.43 -23.57 -9.78
C TYR A 494 -9.99 -22.20 -9.26
N LEU A 495 -10.77 -21.56 -8.35
CA LEU A 495 -10.37 -20.28 -7.74
C LEU A 495 -9.03 -20.38 -7.01
N TYR A 496 -8.72 -21.53 -6.43
CA TYR A 496 -7.53 -21.71 -5.58
C TYR A 496 -6.24 -21.99 -6.36
N GLN A 497 -6.32 -22.22 -7.68
CA GLN A 497 -5.15 -22.58 -8.50
C GLN A 497 -4.10 -21.46 -8.59
N GLY A 498 -4.48 -20.19 -8.35
CA GLY A 498 -3.56 -19.03 -8.34
C GLY A 498 -3.13 -18.54 -6.95
N ASP A 499 -3.90 -18.86 -5.90
CA ASP A 499 -3.73 -18.29 -4.54
C ASP A 499 -3.06 -19.26 -3.55
N THR A 500 -2.79 -20.49 -3.98
CA THR A 500 -1.95 -21.49 -3.27
C THR A 500 -2.46 -22.02 -1.92
N ILE A 501 -3.65 -21.63 -1.48
CA ILE A 501 -4.36 -22.27 -0.35
C ILE A 501 -5.07 -23.56 -0.79
N GLU A 502 -5.43 -24.43 0.15
CA GLU A 502 -6.17 -25.67 -0.16
C GLU A 502 -7.63 -25.38 -0.57
N SER A 503 -8.34 -24.65 0.28
CA SER A 503 -9.64 -24.02 0.05
C SER A 503 -9.93 -23.07 1.20
N VAL A 504 -10.93 -22.20 1.11
CA VAL A 504 -11.43 -21.48 2.29
C VAL A 504 -12.09 -22.48 3.24
N SER A 505 -11.78 -22.41 4.53
CA SER A 505 -12.40 -23.24 5.58
C SER A 505 -13.94 -23.20 5.47
N GLY A 506 -14.58 -24.38 5.41
CA GLY A 506 -16.01 -24.54 5.16
C GLY A 506 -16.38 -24.92 3.72
N TYR A 507 -15.41 -24.96 2.81
CA TYR A 507 -15.62 -25.33 1.41
C TYR A 507 -14.60 -26.37 0.96
N GLY A 508 -14.93 -27.10 -0.10
CA GLY A 508 -14.01 -28.03 -0.76
C GLY A 508 -13.42 -29.08 0.21
N PRO A 509 -12.11 -29.37 0.15
CA PRO A 509 -11.44 -30.30 1.07
C PRO A 509 -11.53 -29.92 2.55
N LEU A 510 -11.75 -28.64 2.87
CA LEU A 510 -11.89 -28.12 4.24
C LEU A 510 -13.35 -27.88 4.65
N ALA A 511 -14.31 -28.61 4.07
CA ALA A 511 -15.74 -28.46 4.38
C ALA A 511 -16.10 -28.76 5.85
N ASP A 512 -15.36 -29.67 6.49
CA ASP A 512 -15.59 -30.03 7.89
C ASP A 512 -15.04 -28.96 8.85
N LEU A 513 -15.95 -28.13 9.37
CA LEU A 513 -15.59 -27.07 10.31
C LEU A 513 -15.74 -27.51 11.78
N PRO A 514 -14.79 -27.14 12.66
CA PRO A 514 -14.98 -27.29 14.09
C PRO A 514 -16.07 -26.35 14.61
N ALA A 515 -16.55 -26.61 15.82
CA ALA A 515 -17.39 -25.65 16.53
C ALA A 515 -16.66 -24.31 16.72
N GLN A 516 -17.41 -23.22 16.76
CA GLN A 516 -16.86 -21.88 16.92
C GLN A 516 -15.91 -21.81 18.15
N PRO A 517 -14.65 -21.39 17.98
CA PRO A 517 -13.63 -21.53 19.02
C PRO A 517 -13.84 -20.61 20.23
N TYR A 518 -14.39 -19.41 20.03
CA TYR A 518 -14.65 -18.40 21.07
C TYR A 518 -16.01 -17.73 20.83
N ALA A 519 -16.65 -17.23 21.88
CA ALA A 519 -17.81 -16.36 21.71
C ALA A 519 -17.38 -15.05 21.03
N ALA A 520 -18.28 -14.42 20.27
CA ALA A 520 -17.99 -13.18 19.55
C ALA A 520 -17.49 -12.06 20.49
N GLU A 521 -18.08 -11.96 21.67
CA GLU A 521 -17.73 -11.01 22.73
C GLU A 521 -16.38 -11.31 23.43
N ASP A 522 -15.80 -12.48 23.18
CA ASP A 522 -14.50 -12.89 23.70
C ASP A 522 -13.35 -12.66 22.70
N ILE A 523 -13.65 -12.19 21.50
CA ILE A 523 -12.69 -11.90 20.42
C ILE A 523 -12.54 -10.38 20.27
N ILE A 524 -11.29 -9.93 20.19
CA ILE A 524 -10.94 -8.56 19.81
C ILE A 524 -10.11 -8.63 18.54
N LEU A 525 -10.48 -7.86 17.51
CA LEU A 525 -9.61 -7.55 16.39
C LEU A 525 -8.87 -6.24 16.68
N LEU A 526 -7.54 -6.29 16.66
CA LEU A 526 -6.64 -5.16 16.84
C LEU A 526 -6.01 -4.78 15.49
N HIS A 527 -6.12 -3.51 15.12
CA HIS A 527 -5.50 -2.96 13.91
C HIS A 527 -5.08 -1.50 14.11
N ASP A 528 -4.12 -1.02 13.33
CA ASP A 528 -3.57 0.36 13.38
C ASP A 528 -4.10 1.26 12.25
N GLY A 529 -5.15 0.83 11.55
CA GLY A 529 -5.83 1.62 10.50
C GLY A 529 -5.09 1.65 9.16
N TYR A 530 -3.90 1.04 9.07
CA TYR A 530 -3.03 0.87 7.88
C TYR A 530 -3.69 0.08 6.70
N CYS A 531 -4.90 0.46 6.29
CA CYS A 531 -5.86 -0.42 5.60
C CYS A 531 -5.88 -0.21 4.12
N ALA A 532 -5.45 -1.22 3.36
CA ALA A 532 -5.49 -1.16 1.91
C ALA A 532 -5.95 -2.46 1.22
N SER A 533 -5.75 -3.64 1.81
CA SER A 533 -5.89 -4.93 1.10
C SER A 533 -6.57 -6.01 1.97
N THR A 534 -6.14 -7.28 1.96
CA THR A 534 -6.80 -8.42 2.63
C THR A 534 -7.29 -8.15 4.04
N TRP A 535 -6.53 -7.44 4.86
CA TRP A 535 -6.95 -7.20 6.24
C TRP A 535 -8.18 -6.26 6.32
N ALA A 536 -8.44 -5.43 5.31
CA ALA A 536 -9.69 -4.67 5.16
C ALA A 536 -10.90 -5.60 5.08
N VAL A 537 -10.76 -6.68 4.31
CA VAL A 537 -11.77 -7.74 4.18
C VAL A 537 -11.99 -8.41 5.53
N VAL A 538 -10.91 -8.83 6.21
CA VAL A 538 -11.02 -9.44 7.54
C VAL A 538 -11.68 -8.50 8.55
N THR A 539 -11.29 -7.23 8.57
CA THR A 539 -11.83 -6.23 9.49
C THR A 539 -13.30 -5.97 9.26
N ASP A 540 -13.71 -5.82 8.01
CA ASP A 540 -15.11 -5.60 7.69
C ASP A 540 -15.97 -6.83 8.01
N LEU A 541 -15.49 -8.04 7.69
CA LEU A 541 -16.17 -9.30 8.02
C LEU A 541 -16.32 -9.46 9.54
N VAL A 542 -15.25 -9.31 10.32
CA VAL A 542 -15.31 -9.43 11.78
C VAL A 542 -16.24 -8.37 12.37
N ARG A 543 -16.15 -7.12 11.91
CA ARG A 543 -17.00 -6.01 12.38
C ARG A 543 -18.48 -6.24 12.09
N ARG A 544 -18.83 -6.73 10.89
CA ARG A 544 -20.24 -6.94 10.49
C ARG A 544 -20.83 -8.24 11.04
N LEU A 545 -20.04 -9.30 11.11
CA LEU A 545 -20.54 -10.67 11.29
C LEU A 545 -20.02 -11.37 12.56
N GLY A 546 -18.90 -10.90 13.12
CA GLY A 546 -18.12 -11.62 14.13
C GLY A 546 -18.01 -10.95 15.52
N GLY A 547 -18.19 -9.63 15.67
CA GLY A 547 -18.10 -8.94 16.97
C GLY A 547 -17.40 -7.57 16.94
N ARG A 548 -16.79 -7.17 18.08
CA ARG A 548 -16.19 -5.82 18.27
C ARG A 548 -14.79 -5.73 17.64
N ALA A 549 -14.59 -4.75 16.75
CA ALA A 549 -13.28 -4.33 16.29
C ALA A 549 -12.79 -3.11 17.09
N LEU A 550 -11.52 -3.09 17.50
CA LEU A 550 -10.89 -1.96 18.17
C LEU A 550 -9.73 -1.44 17.32
N SER A 551 -9.78 -0.16 16.97
CA SER A 551 -8.65 0.55 16.38
C SER A 551 -7.74 1.06 17.49
N SER A 552 -6.43 0.81 17.38
CA SER A 552 -5.41 1.36 18.29
C SER A 552 -4.74 2.60 17.74
#